data_AF-A0AAJ6X998-F1
#
_entry.id   AF-A0AAJ6X998-F1
#
_cell.length_a   1.000
_cell.length_b   1.000
_cell.length_c   1.000
_cell.angle_alpha   90.00
_cell.angle_beta   90.00
_cell.angle_gamma   90.00
#
_symmetry.space_group_name_H-M   'P 1'
#
loop_
_entity.id
_entity.type
_entity.pdbx_description
1 polymer ?
#
loop_
_entity_poly.entity_id
_entity_poly.type
_entity_poly.pdbx_seq_one_letter_code
_entity_poly.pdbx_strand_id
1 'polypeptide(L)'
;MRLNLYLKARKNDVSGGVPGKFLHAVIGQDVSDVGSLASTIMYAFYLNETLESDEFCTVPIINMKREDLSSHAELKCLLDSCHFDESSLILVDEIDLSYYDLFGYLKLDLRNGHKLQTRQVTLKEAVVEVFKCRKAHFGESVYLWVENVTLGQV
;
A
#
# COMPACT_ATOMS: atom_id res chain seq x y z
N MET A 1 17.91 -11.45 -2.62
CA MET A 1 17.38 -10.15 -2.12
C MET A 1 16.06 -10.41 -1.41
N ARG A 2 15.96 -10.18 -0.09
CA ARG A 2 14.78 -10.56 0.74
C ARG A 2 13.48 -9.89 0.29
N LEU A 3 13.57 -8.63 -0.13
CA LEU A 3 12.41 -7.86 -0.57
C LEU A 3 11.74 -8.44 -1.84
N ASN A 4 12.52 -8.92 -2.82
CA ASN A 4 11.95 -9.58 -4.01
C ASN A 4 11.23 -10.89 -3.65
N LEU A 5 11.76 -11.65 -2.69
CA LEU A 5 11.09 -12.86 -2.19
C LEU A 5 9.78 -12.52 -1.50
N TYR A 6 9.79 -11.47 -0.68
CA TYR A 6 8.58 -10.94 -0.05
C TYR A 6 7.53 -10.55 -1.10
N LEU A 7 7.88 -9.70 -2.07
CA LEU A 7 6.95 -9.25 -3.11
C LEU A 7 6.34 -10.42 -3.89
N LYS A 8 7.19 -11.38 -4.31
CA LYS A 8 6.75 -12.58 -5.02
C LYS A 8 5.81 -13.44 -4.17
N ALA A 9 6.12 -13.63 -2.89
CA ALA A 9 5.27 -14.39 -1.97
C ALA A 9 3.90 -13.70 -1.80
N ARG A 10 3.89 -12.39 -1.55
CA ARG A 10 2.65 -11.61 -1.43
C ARG A 10 1.82 -11.61 -2.72
N LYS A 11 2.46 -11.55 -3.89
CA LYS A 11 1.77 -11.68 -5.18
C LYS A 11 1.04 -13.02 -5.31
N ASN A 12 1.68 -14.11 -4.88
CA ASN A 12 1.07 -15.44 -4.86
C ASN A 12 -0.10 -15.51 -3.87
N ASP A 13 0.05 -14.94 -2.67
CA ASP A 13 -1.01 -14.93 -1.65
C ASP A 13 -2.25 -14.17 -2.14
N VAL A 14 -2.07 -12.99 -2.75
CA VAL A 14 -3.16 -12.22 -3.35
C VAL A 14 -3.83 -12.98 -4.48
N SER A 15 -3.04 -13.64 -5.34
CA SER A 15 -3.57 -14.48 -6.43
C SER A 15 -4.37 -15.69 -5.90
N GLY A 16 -4.04 -16.17 -4.70
CA GLY A 16 -4.75 -17.22 -3.99
C GLY A 16 -5.93 -16.74 -3.13
N GLY A 17 -6.24 -15.44 -3.13
CA GLY A 17 -7.34 -14.87 -2.34
C GLY A 17 -7.03 -14.68 -0.85
N VAL A 18 -5.75 -14.59 -0.48
CA VAL A 18 -5.27 -14.35 0.90
C VAL A 18 -5.83 -15.39 1.89
N PRO A 19 -5.54 -16.68 1.68
CA PRO A 19 -6.21 -17.76 2.40
C PRO A 19 -5.89 -17.72 3.91
N GLY A 20 -6.94 -17.65 4.73
CA GLY A 20 -6.84 -17.78 6.19
C GLY A 20 -6.17 -16.62 6.92
N LYS A 21 -6.02 -15.46 6.26
CA LYS A 21 -5.39 -14.25 6.83
C LYS A 21 -6.21 -13.00 6.55
N PHE A 22 -6.06 -11.99 7.39
CA PHE A 22 -6.53 -10.64 7.13
C PHE A 22 -5.63 -9.96 6.10
N LEU A 23 -6.22 -9.30 5.11
CA LEU A 23 -5.48 -8.49 4.17
C LEU A 23 -5.07 -7.18 4.84
N HIS A 24 -3.76 -6.94 4.93
CA HIS A 24 -3.22 -5.68 5.45
C HIS A 24 -2.58 -4.89 4.30
N ALA A 25 -3.39 -4.05 3.67
CA ALA A 25 -3.02 -3.29 2.49
C ALA A 25 -2.30 -1.99 2.86
N VAL A 26 -1.11 -1.77 2.32
CA VAL A 26 -0.40 -0.48 2.37
C VAL A 26 -0.52 0.18 1.00
N ILE A 27 -1.13 1.36 0.91
CA ILE A 27 -1.38 2.05 -0.35
C ILE A 27 -0.95 3.52 -0.30
N GLY A 28 -0.19 3.95 -1.31
CA GLY A 28 0.15 5.37 -1.52
C GLY A 28 -0.93 6.10 -2.32
N GLN A 29 -1.26 7.35 -1.95
CA GLN A 29 -2.29 8.12 -2.67
C GLN A 29 -1.86 8.46 -4.12
N ASP A 30 -0.65 8.99 -4.27
CA ASP A 30 -0.06 9.40 -5.55
C ASP A 30 1.19 8.55 -5.83
N VAL A 31 1.07 7.52 -6.66
CA VAL A 31 2.22 6.69 -7.08
C VAL A 31 2.92 7.23 -8.33
N SER A 32 2.66 8.49 -8.69
CA SER A 32 3.28 9.17 -9.84
C SER A 32 4.75 9.54 -9.61
N ASP A 33 5.27 9.38 -8.39
CA ASP A 33 6.67 9.67 -8.06
C ASP A 33 7.38 8.48 -7.40
N VAL A 34 8.69 8.40 -7.63
CA VAL A 34 9.59 7.34 -7.12
C VAL A 34 9.55 7.23 -5.59
N GLY A 35 9.46 8.36 -4.88
CA GLY A 35 9.46 8.37 -3.42
C GLY A 35 8.21 7.72 -2.84
N SER A 36 7.05 7.97 -3.43
CA SER A 36 5.78 7.36 -3.03
C SER A 36 5.76 5.85 -3.34
N LEU A 37 6.30 5.42 -4.49
CA LEU A 37 6.45 3.99 -4.82
C LEU A 37 7.39 3.28 -3.82
N ALA A 38 8.58 3.83 -3.62
CA ALA A 38 9.59 3.24 -2.76
C ALA A 38 9.12 3.18 -1.30
N SER A 39 8.52 4.24 -0.78
CA SER A 39 8.01 4.28 0.59
C SER A 39 6.87 3.29 0.84
N THR A 40 5.95 3.13 -0.12
CA THR A 40 4.86 2.14 -0.03
C THR A 40 5.43 0.72 0.06
N ILE A 41 6.37 0.36 -0.82
CA ILE A 41 7.00 -0.96 -0.84
C ILE A 41 7.80 -1.21 0.44
N MET A 42 8.66 -0.27 0.82
CA MET A 42 9.55 -0.44 1.97
C MET A 42 8.79 -0.49 3.28
N TYR A 43 7.72 0.30 3.42
CA TYR A 43 6.91 0.30 4.63
C TYR A 43 6.10 -0.99 4.77
N ALA A 44 5.50 -1.50 3.69
CA ALA A 44 4.82 -2.80 3.72
C ALA A 44 5.78 -3.93 4.09
N PHE A 45 6.99 -3.91 3.54
CA PHE A 45 8.04 -4.85 3.91
C PHE A 45 8.44 -4.73 5.38
N TYR A 46 8.66 -3.51 5.88
CA TYR A 46 8.96 -3.26 7.28
C TYR A 46 7.88 -3.82 8.22
N LEU A 47 6.61 -3.56 7.93
CA LEU A 47 5.50 -4.10 8.70
C LEU A 47 5.47 -5.63 8.67
N ASN A 48 5.69 -6.24 7.51
CA ASN A 48 5.75 -7.71 7.38
C ASN A 48 6.86 -8.31 8.25
N GLU A 49 8.03 -7.65 8.32
CA GLU A 49 9.17 -8.13 9.13
C GLU A 49 9.00 -7.84 10.63
N THR A 50 8.20 -6.85 11.02
CA THR A 50 8.13 -6.37 12.42
C THR A 50 6.86 -6.72 13.18
N LEU A 51 5.74 -6.94 12.48
CA LEU A 51 4.47 -7.28 13.15
C LEU A 51 4.45 -8.73 13.66
N GLU A 52 5.37 -9.60 13.22
CA GLU A 52 5.51 -11.02 13.60
C GLU A 52 4.16 -11.77 13.76
N SER A 53 3.17 -11.42 12.94
CA SER A 53 1.81 -11.92 13.05
C SER A 53 1.47 -12.76 11.84
N ASP A 54 1.19 -14.03 12.09
CA ASP A 54 0.69 -14.94 11.06
C ASP A 54 -0.75 -14.65 10.63
N GLU A 55 -1.45 -13.76 11.34
CA GLU A 55 -2.83 -13.38 11.05
C GLU A 55 -2.94 -12.41 9.87
N PHE A 56 -1.87 -11.65 9.55
CA PHE A 56 -1.89 -10.65 8.49
C PHE A 56 -1.14 -11.10 7.24
N CYS A 57 -1.70 -10.77 6.09
CA CYS A 57 -1.00 -10.72 4.82
C CYS A 57 -0.76 -9.26 4.46
N THR A 58 0.38 -8.72 4.89
CA THR A 58 0.75 -7.33 4.61
C THR A 58 1.28 -7.20 3.19
N VAL A 59 0.63 -6.36 2.37
CA VAL A 59 0.96 -6.20 0.95
C VAL A 59 1.08 -4.72 0.55
N PRO A 60 2.08 -4.35 -0.26
CA PRO A 60 2.10 -3.03 -0.90
C PRO A 60 1.18 -3.06 -2.12
N ILE A 61 0.24 -2.12 -2.17
CA ILE A 61 -0.64 -1.91 -3.32
C ILE A 61 -0.21 -0.62 -4.01
N ILE A 62 0.15 -0.75 -5.28
CA ILE A 62 0.50 0.39 -6.11
C ILE A 62 -0.79 0.97 -6.69
N ASN A 63 -1.12 2.20 -6.31
CA ASN A 63 -2.39 2.87 -6.65
C ASN A 63 -2.44 3.39 -8.11
N MET A 64 -2.13 2.50 -9.04
CA MET A 64 -2.08 2.71 -10.48
C MET A 64 -2.43 1.40 -11.17
N LYS A 65 -3.01 1.45 -12.37
CA LYS A 65 -3.28 0.24 -13.15
C LYS A 65 -2.02 -0.32 -13.81
N ARG A 66 -2.04 -1.61 -14.14
CA ARG A 66 -0.89 -2.26 -14.82
C ARG A 66 -0.57 -1.70 -16.19
N GLU A 67 -1.59 -1.29 -16.94
CA GLU A 67 -1.42 -0.62 -18.23
C GLU A 67 -0.65 0.71 -18.09
N ASP A 68 -0.86 1.44 -17.00
CA ASP A 68 -0.30 2.78 -16.79
C ASP A 68 1.17 2.74 -16.34
N LEU A 69 1.62 1.66 -15.68
CA LEU A 69 3.01 1.53 -15.19
C LEU A 69 4.03 1.62 -16.33
N SER A 70 3.66 1.10 -17.51
CA SER A 70 4.49 1.13 -18.70
C SER A 70 4.84 2.55 -19.18
N SER A 71 4.00 3.54 -18.87
CA SER A 71 4.17 4.93 -19.25
C SER A 71 5.06 5.74 -18.31
N HIS A 72 5.44 5.18 -17.15
CA HIS A 72 6.23 5.86 -16.13
C HIS A 72 7.71 5.45 -16.19
N ALA A 73 8.46 6.08 -17.09
CA ALA A 73 9.87 5.76 -17.34
C ALA A 73 10.77 5.84 -16.09
N GLU A 74 10.52 6.81 -15.21
CA GLU A 74 11.28 6.97 -13.95
C GLU A 74 11.05 5.82 -12.98
N LEU A 75 9.82 5.34 -12.85
CA LEU A 75 9.48 4.20 -12.00
C LEU A 75 10.12 2.92 -12.55
N LYS A 76 10.07 2.72 -13.88
CA LYS A 76 10.74 1.60 -14.54
C LYS A 76 12.25 1.63 -14.32
N CYS A 77 12.88 2.79 -14.53
CA CYS A 77 14.31 2.97 -14.30
C CYS A 77 14.70 2.59 -12.86
N LEU A 78 13.91 2.98 -11.87
CA LEU A 78 14.12 2.57 -10.48
C LEU A 78 14.01 1.05 -10.30
N LEU A 79 12.92 0.45 -10.80
CA LEU A 79 12.68 -0.99 -10.66
C LEU A 79 13.80 -1.81 -11.29
N ASP A 80 14.22 -1.43 -12.51
CA ASP A 80 15.33 -2.06 -13.23
C ASP A 80 16.65 -1.91 -12.48
N SER A 81 16.95 -0.70 -11.97
CA SER A 81 18.17 -0.40 -11.21
C SER A 81 18.27 -1.18 -9.90
N CYS A 82 17.13 -1.49 -9.28
CA CYS A 82 17.05 -2.26 -8.06
C CYS A 82 16.85 -3.77 -8.29
N HIS A 83 16.81 -4.22 -9.55
CA HIS A 83 16.49 -5.60 -9.93
C HIS A 83 15.15 -6.09 -9.34
N PHE A 84 14.15 -5.21 -9.30
CA PHE A 84 12.78 -5.60 -8.96
C PHE A 84 12.12 -6.33 -10.11
N ASP A 85 11.38 -7.38 -9.76
CA ASP A 85 10.48 -8.03 -10.70
C ASP A 85 9.15 -7.25 -10.73
N GLU A 86 8.94 -6.47 -11.80
CA GLU A 86 7.72 -5.70 -12.03
C GLU A 86 6.47 -6.59 -11.95
N SER A 87 6.57 -7.86 -12.34
CA SER A 87 5.44 -8.79 -12.31
C SER A 87 5.01 -9.17 -10.89
N SER A 88 5.93 -9.05 -9.92
CA SER A 88 5.70 -9.30 -8.50
C SER A 88 5.03 -8.12 -7.77
N LEU A 89 4.88 -6.96 -8.42
CA LEU A 89 4.09 -5.85 -7.86
C LEU A 89 2.60 -6.18 -7.88
N ILE A 90 1.87 -5.65 -6.91
CA ILE A 90 0.41 -5.74 -6.81
C ILE A 90 -0.16 -4.36 -7.11
N LEU A 91 -0.86 -4.26 -8.23
CA LEU A 91 -1.46 -3.02 -8.69
C LEU A 91 -2.94 -2.97 -8.33
N VAL A 92 -3.52 -1.77 -8.28
CA VAL A 92 -4.87 -1.54 -7.74
C VAL A 92 -5.97 -2.27 -8.52
N ASP A 93 -5.72 -2.56 -9.80
CA ASP A 93 -6.62 -3.31 -10.68
C ASP A 93 -6.48 -4.84 -10.55
N GLU A 94 -5.51 -5.33 -9.77
CA GLU A 94 -5.24 -6.75 -9.57
C GLU A 94 -5.82 -7.31 -8.27
N ILE A 95 -6.45 -6.47 -7.45
CA ILE A 95 -7.02 -6.84 -6.16
C ILE A 95 -8.32 -6.08 -5.88
N ASP A 96 -9.38 -6.80 -5.53
CA ASP A 96 -10.65 -6.21 -5.11
C ASP A 96 -10.63 -5.93 -3.60
N LEU A 97 -10.23 -4.72 -3.22
CA LEU A 97 -10.25 -4.29 -1.81
C LEU A 97 -11.66 -4.23 -1.23
N SER A 98 -12.69 -3.96 -2.04
CA SER A 98 -14.07 -3.88 -1.57
C SER A 98 -14.59 -5.24 -1.13
N TYR A 99 -14.14 -6.33 -1.76
CA TYR A 99 -14.43 -7.68 -1.28
C TYR A 99 -13.94 -7.89 0.16
N TYR A 100 -12.67 -7.59 0.45
CA TYR A 100 -12.12 -7.80 1.79
C TYR A 100 -12.74 -6.87 2.84
N ASP A 101 -13.05 -5.63 2.46
CA ASP A 101 -13.74 -4.66 3.32
C ASP A 101 -15.15 -5.14 3.69
N LEU A 102 -15.93 -5.60 2.70
CA LEU A 102 -17.30 -6.09 2.90
C LEU A 102 -17.38 -7.24 3.92
N PHE A 103 -16.36 -8.10 3.98
CA PHE A 103 -16.29 -9.22 4.90
C PHE A 103 -15.50 -8.92 6.18
N GLY A 104 -15.04 -7.68 6.39
CA GLY A 104 -14.30 -7.28 7.58
C GLY A 104 -12.88 -7.85 7.67
N TYR A 105 -12.31 -8.30 6.54
CA TYR A 105 -10.97 -8.87 6.45
C TYR A 105 -9.91 -7.86 6.01
N LEU A 106 -10.26 -6.59 5.81
CA LEU A 106 -9.35 -5.54 5.35
C LEU A 106 -8.83 -4.68 6.51
N LYS A 107 -7.51 -4.50 6.55
CA LYS A 107 -6.82 -3.40 7.25
C LYS A 107 -6.10 -2.55 6.22
N LEU A 108 -6.26 -1.23 6.28
CA LEU A 108 -5.73 -0.31 5.28
C LEU A 108 -4.81 0.75 5.89
N ASP A 109 -3.62 0.86 5.34
CA ASP A 109 -2.56 1.81 5.68
C ASP A 109 -2.37 2.80 4.54
N LEU A 110 -2.71 4.07 4.77
CA LEU A 110 -2.60 5.12 3.75
C LEU A 110 -1.29 5.90 3.87
N ARG A 111 -0.57 6.02 2.76
CA ARG A 111 0.71 6.72 2.68
C ARG A 111 0.64 7.95 1.79
N ASN A 112 1.29 9.03 2.24
CA ASN A 112 1.54 10.26 1.51
C ASN A 112 0.30 10.88 0.86
N GLY A 113 -0.83 10.89 1.59
CA GLY A 113 -2.09 11.40 1.07
C GLY A 113 -3.01 12.08 2.08
N HIS A 114 -3.92 12.91 1.57
CA HIS A 114 -4.92 13.65 2.33
C HIS A 114 -6.31 13.01 2.31
N LYS A 115 -6.59 12.08 1.39
CA LYS A 115 -7.92 11.47 1.19
C LYS A 115 -7.86 10.17 0.40
N LEU A 116 -8.73 9.20 0.71
CA LEU A 116 -9.03 8.10 -0.22
C LEU A 116 -9.52 8.68 -1.55
N GLN A 117 -9.04 8.16 -2.69
CA GLN A 117 -9.56 8.60 -3.99
C GLN A 117 -11.07 8.31 -4.07
N THR A 118 -11.82 9.03 -4.91
CA THR A 118 -13.29 8.96 -4.98
C THR A 118 -13.85 7.54 -5.13
N ARG A 119 -13.07 6.61 -5.69
CA ARG A 119 -13.40 5.17 -5.86
C ARG A 119 -13.24 4.32 -4.60
N GLN A 120 -12.55 4.83 -3.58
CA GLN A 120 -12.22 4.12 -2.33
C GLN A 120 -12.92 4.75 -1.12
N VAL A 121 -13.84 5.70 -1.34
CA VAL A 121 -14.56 6.44 -0.27
C VAL A 121 -15.38 5.50 0.63
N THR A 122 -15.71 4.29 0.17
CA THR A 122 -16.36 3.24 0.95
C THR A 122 -15.42 2.55 1.94
N LEU A 123 -14.11 2.54 1.71
CA LEU A 123 -13.08 1.85 2.52
C LEU A 123 -12.67 2.63 3.78
N LYS A 124 -13.43 3.66 4.17
CA LYS A 124 -13.03 4.59 5.23
C LYS A 124 -12.84 3.89 6.57
N GLU A 125 -13.75 3.00 6.92
CA GLU A 125 -13.73 2.29 8.21
C GLU A 125 -12.57 1.29 8.32
N ALA A 126 -12.01 0.84 7.19
CA ALA A 126 -10.85 -0.05 7.17
C ALA A 126 -9.50 0.66 7.34
N VAL A 127 -9.47 2.00 7.32
CA VAL A 127 -8.22 2.78 7.52
C VAL A 127 -7.78 2.68 8.97
N VAL A 128 -6.69 1.97 9.20
CA VAL A 128 -6.11 1.77 10.54
C VAL A 128 -5.02 2.81 10.82
N GLU A 129 -4.31 3.29 9.79
CA GLU A 129 -3.22 4.24 9.98
C GLU A 129 -2.98 5.12 8.74
N VAL A 130 -2.55 6.38 8.97
CA VAL A 130 -2.24 7.36 7.92
C VAL A 130 -0.91 8.04 8.21
N PHE A 131 0.05 7.94 7.28
CA PHE A 131 1.34 8.65 7.39
C PHE A 131 1.50 9.71 6.30
N LYS A 132 2.01 10.88 6.71
CA LYS A 132 2.20 12.06 5.85
C LYS A 132 3.64 12.56 5.91
N CYS A 133 4.23 12.83 4.74
CA CYS A 133 5.58 13.40 4.62
C CYS A 133 5.58 14.91 4.31
N ARG A 134 4.46 15.48 3.84
CA ARG A 134 4.32 16.93 3.61
C ARG A 134 3.60 17.59 4.79
N LYS A 135 4.03 18.80 5.18
CA LYS A 135 3.34 19.62 6.20
C LYS A 135 1.88 19.77 5.80
N ALA A 136 0.97 19.20 6.58
CA ALA A 136 -0.44 19.55 6.50
C ALA A 136 -0.57 21.04 6.84
N HIS A 137 -1.32 21.80 6.06
CA HIS A 137 -1.90 23.02 6.60
C HIS A 137 -2.71 22.62 7.83
N PHE A 138 -2.46 23.31 8.95
CA PHE A 138 -3.04 23.06 10.25
C PHE A 138 -4.59 22.92 10.12
N GLY A 139 -5.14 21.71 10.27
CA GLY A 139 -6.60 21.50 10.32
C GLY A 139 -7.20 20.32 9.54
N GLU A 140 -6.48 19.59 8.68
CA GLU A 140 -7.09 18.48 7.91
C GLU A 140 -6.67 17.08 8.41
N SER A 141 -7.24 16.67 9.55
CA SER A 141 -7.48 15.25 9.81
C SER A 141 -8.84 14.89 9.19
N VAL A 142 -8.84 14.08 8.13
CA VAL A 142 -10.07 13.68 7.41
C VAL A 142 -10.75 12.48 8.08
N TYR A 143 -10.07 11.77 8.98
CA TYR A 143 -10.54 10.55 9.62
C TYR A 143 -10.39 10.66 11.15
N LEU A 144 -11.51 10.92 11.82
CA LEU A 144 -11.56 11.23 13.26
C LEU A 144 -11.24 10.03 14.17
N TRP A 145 -11.24 8.80 13.63
CA TRP A 145 -11.01 7.54 14.36
C TRP A 145 -9.58 7.00 14.27
N VAL A 146 -8.71 7.63 13.50
CA VAL A 146 -7.31 7.19 13.37
C VAL A 146 -6.52 7.72 14.57
N GLU A 147 -6.15 6.84 15.51
CA GLU A 147 -5.43 7.21 16.73
C GLU A 147 -3.97 7.61 16.49
N ASN A 148 -3.33 7.07 15.43
CA ASN A 148 -1.92 7.30 15.13
C ASN A 148 -1.73 8.10 13.83
N VAL A 149 -1.37 9.39 13.98
CA VAL A 149 -0.89 10.24 12.88
C VAL A 149 0.58 10.55 13.15
N THR A 150 1.49 9.87 12.45
CA THR A 150 2.92 10.14 12.58
C THR A 150 3.33 11.19 11.54
N LEU A 151 3.74 12.36 12.02
CA LEU A 151 4.31 13.44 11.20
C LEU A 151 5.82 13.29 11.14
N GLY A 152 6.40 13.23 9.94
CA GLY A 152 7.85 13.28 9.77
C GLY A 152 8.40 14.63 10.25
N GLN A 153 9.30 14.61 11.24
CA GLN A 153 10.13 15.76 11.55
C GLN A 153 11.29 15.79 10.55
N VAL A 154 11.41 16.89 9.82
CA VAL A 154 12.58 17.24 8.99
C VAL A 154 13.55 18.02 9.86
#